data_AF-A0A4Q6BHH7-F1
#
_entry.id   AF-A0A4Q6BHH7-F1
#
_cell.length_a   1.000
_cell.length_b   1.000
_cell.length_c   1.000
_cell.angle_alpha   90.00
_cell.angle_beta   90.00
_cell.angle_gamma   90.00
#
_symmetry.space_group_name_H-M   'P 1'
#
loop_
_entity.id
_entity.type
_entity.pdbx_description
1 polymer ?
#
loop_
_entity_poly.entity_id
_entity_poly.type
_entity_poly.pdbx_seq_one_letter_code
_entity_poly.pdbx_strand_id
1 'polypeptide(L)' 'MYHRRKFLQASFLSSATLFFNRSLGSVPTGEKKPVQPVVVSTWDFGKAANAEAWKTINKGGSVIDAV' A
#
# COMPACT_ATOMS: atom_id res chain seq x y z
N MET A 1 -30.99 -17.93 -29.44
CA MET A 1 -31.57 -17.68 -28.09
C MET A 1 -30.53 -18.04 -27.03
N TYR A 2 -30.08 -17.09 -26.21
CA TYR A 2 -29.16 -17.38 -25.10
C TYR A 2 -29.94 -17.98 -23.93
N HIS A 3 -29.62 -19.22 -23.56
CA HIS A 3 -30.25 -19.88 -22.40
C HIS A 3 -29.68 -19.31 -21.09
N ARG A 4 -30.56 -19.01 -20.12
CA ARG A 4 -30.20 -18.44 -18.81
C ARG A 4 -29.04 -19.17 -18.11
N ARG A 5 -28.96 -20.49 -18.25
CA ARG A 5 -27.87 -21.32 -17.73
C ARG A 5 -26.50 -20.97 -18.32
N LYS A 6 -26.44 -20.72 -19.64
CA LYS A 6 -25.20 -20.31 -20.31
C LYS A 6 -24.78 -18.89 -19.94
N PHE A 7 -25.75 -18.01 -19.71
CA PHE A 7 -25.49 -16.65 -19.20
C PHE A 7 -24.88 -16.69 -17.80
N LEU A 8 -25.44 -17.47 -16.87
CA LEU A 8 -24.90 -17.60 -15.51
C LEU A 8 -23.49 -18.21 -15.50
N GLN A 9 -23.24 -19.21 -16.35
CA GLN A 9 -21.90 -19.80 -16.50
C GLN A 9 -20.88 -18.78 -17.03
N ALA A 10 -21.24 -17.97 -18.02
CA ALA A 10 -20.37 -16.92 -18.55
C ALA A 10 -20.10 -15.81 -17.51
N SER A 11 -21.12 -15.40 -16.75
CA SER A 11 -20.99 -14.40 -15.69
C SER A 11 -20.09 -14.89 -14.54
N PHE A 12 -20.18 -16.16 -14.16
CA PHE A 12 -19.30 -16.74 -13.14
C PHE A 12 -17.84 -16.80 -13.60
N LEU A 13 -17.60 -17.23 -14.85
CA LEU A 13 -16.25 -17.33 -15.40
C LEU A 13 -15.60 -15.94 -15.60
N SER A 14 -16.37 -14.94 -16.01
CA SER A 14 -15.90 -13.55 -16.13
C SER A 14 -15.66 -12.87 -14.78
N SER A 15 -16.39 -13.26 -13.74
CA SER A 15 -16.12 -12.77 -12.37
C SER A 15 -14.80 -13.30 -11.81
N ALA A 16 -14.46 -14.56 -12.10
CA ALA A 16 -13.20 -15.15 -11.67
C ALA A 16 -11.98 -14.39 -12.22
N THR A 17 -12.03 -13.90 -13.46
CA THR A 17 -10.92 -13.13 -14.04
C THR A 17 -10.70 -11.79 -13.35
N LEU A 18 -11.74 -11.17 -12.77
CA LEU A 18 -11.59 -9.94 -11.97
C LEU A 18 -10.83 -10.16 -10.66
N PHE A 19 -10.94 -11.35 -10.06
CA PHE A 19 -10.18 -11.72 -8.86
C PHE A 19 -8.73 -12.12 -9.18
N PHE A 20 -8.48 -12.73 -10.35
CA PHE A 20 -7.11 -13.06 -10.81
C PHE A 20 -6.35 -11.84 -11.40
N ASN A 21 -7.05 -10.81 -11.86
CA ASN A 21 -6.43 -9.64 -12.51
C ASN A 21 -5.86 -8.60 -11.53
N ARG A 22 -5.82 -8.87 -10.22
CA ARG A 22 -5.13 -7.97 -9.28
C ARG A 22 -3.60 -7.99 -9.43
N SER A 23 -3.05 -8.93 -10.21
CA SER A 23 -1.60 -9.08 -10.43
C SER A 23 -1.10 -8.61 -11.81
N LEU A 24 -1.97 -8.39 -12.81
CA LEU A 24 -1.53 -8.18 -14.21
C LEU A 24 -1.64 -6.74 -14.71
N GLY A 25 -1.93 -5.79 -13.84
CA GLY A 25 -2.10 -4.39 -14.22
C GLY A 25 -1.66 -3.40 -13.16
N SER A 26 -0.44 -3.54 -12.62
CA SER A 26 0.21 -2.38 -12.03
C SER A 26 0.53 -1.43 -13.19
N VAL A 27 -0.33 -0.43 -13.41
CA VAL A 27 0.07 0.76 -14.16
C VAL A 27 1.32 1.29 -13.47
N PRO A 28 2.47 1.43 -14.15
CA PRO A 28 3.61 2.10 -13.56
C PRO A 28 3.23 3.59 -13.50
N THR A 29 2.49 3.99 -12.47
CA THR A 29 2.58 5.35 -12.00
C THR A 29 4.04 5.52 -11.60
N GLY A 30 4.76 6.38 -12.32
CA GLY A 30 6.16 6.72 -12.05
C GLY A 30 6.37 7.43 -10.72
N GLU A 31 5.57 7.10 -9.71
CA GLU A 31 5.80 7.50 -8.34
C GLU A 31 6.87 6.57 -7.79
N LYS A 32 8.10 7.08 -7.75
CA LYS A 32 9.15 6.50 -6.91
C LYS A 32 8.53 6.26 -5.54
N LYS A 33 8.44 5.00 -5.13
CA LYS A 33 7.96 4.66 -3.79
C LYS A 33 8.71 5.56 -2.80
N PRO A 34 8.01 6.37 -1.99
CA PRO A 34 8.70 7.26 -1.07
C PRO A 34 9.61 6.42 -0.19
N VAL A 35 10.83 6.92 0.04
CA VAL A 35 11.78 6.31 0.96
C VAL A 35 11.17 6.44 2.35
N GLN A 36 10.44 5.41 2.77
CA GLN A 36 9.95 5.28 4.13
C GLN A 36 10.98 4.49 4.93
N PRO A 37 11.18 4.82 6.22
CA PRO A 37 10.44 5.80 7.04
C PRO A 37 10.99 7.24 6.95
N VAL A 38 10.12 8.24 7.07
CA VAL A 38 10.47 9.68 7.13
C VAL A 38 9.91 10.29 8.42
N VAL A 39 10.73 11.04 9.16
CA VAL A 39 10.33 11.75 10.37
C VAL A 39 10.60 13.25 10.18
N VAL A 40 9.60 14.08 10.47
CA VAL A 40 9.69 15.54 10.42
C VAL A 40 9.11 16.09 11.71
N SER A 41 9.79 17.07 12.29
CA SER A 41 9.39 17.75 13.52
C SER A 41 9.54 19.26 13.35
N THR A 42 8.80 20.03 14.13
CA THR A 42 8.79 21.49 14.08
C THR A 42 9.85 22.09 15.01
N TRP A 43 10.31 23.30 14.68
CA TRP A 43 11.24 24.11 15.50
C TRP A 43 12.65 23.54 15.69
N ASP A 44 13.53 24.27 16.38
CA ASP A 44 14.95 23.90 16.54
C ASP A 44 15.19 22.63 17.36
N PHE A 45 14.28 22.30 18.29
CA PHE A 45 14.33 21.05 19.06
C PHE A 45 14.00 19.82 18.20
N GLY A 46 13.46 20.02 17.00
CA GLY A 46 13.08 18.94 16.09
C GLY A 46 14.24 18.01 15.72
N LYS A 47 15.48 18.52 15.68
CA LYS A 47 16.67 17.68 15.43
C LYS A 47 16.85 16.59 16.49
N ALA A 48 16.66 16.94 17.77
CA ALA A 48 16.77 15.97 18.87
C ALA A 48 15.59 14.98 18.87
N ALA A 49 14.38 15.47 18.61
CA ALA A 49 13.18 14.64 18.49
C ALA A 49 13.30 13.61 17.35
N ASN A 50 13.77 14.04 16.17
CA ASN A 50 13.99 13.14 15.04
C ASN A 50 15.04 12.07 15.37
N ALA A 51 16.11 12.43 16.09
CA ALA A 51 17.15 11.48 16.50
C ALA A 51 16.61 10.37 17.41
N GLU A 52 15.71 10.71 18.34
CA GLU A 52 15.02 9.70 19.17
C GLU A 52 14.04 8.85 18.35
N ALA A 53 13.24 9.46 17.47
CA ALA A 53 12.32 8.75 16.60
C ALA A 53 13.04 7.69 15.74
N TRP A 54 14.23 8.01 15.21
CA TRP A 54 15.07 7.08 14.47
C TRP A 54 15.52 5.88 15.32
N LYS A 55 15.70 6.01 16.64
CA LYS A 55 16.04 4.88 17.50
C LYS A 55 14.89 3.88 17.61
N THR A 56 13.66 4.37 17.69
CA THR A 56 12.45 3.51 17.75
C THR A 56 12.22 2.81 16.41
N ILE A 57 12.35 3.55 15.31
CA ILE A 57 12.16 3.04 13.95
C ILE A 57 13.25 2.02 13.56
N ASN A 58 14.52 2.29 13.89
CA ASN A 58 15.62 1.35 13.60
C ASN A 58 15.51 0.02 14.37
N LYS A 59 14.82 0.02 15.51
CA LYS A 59 14.51 -1.19 16.27
C LYS A 59 13.34 -1.99 15.70
N GLY A 60 12.72 -1.52 14.62
CA GLY A 60 11.52 -2.12 14.03
C GLY A 60 10.22 -1.73 14.74
N GLY A 61 10.24 -0.67 15.56
CA GLY A 61 9.05 -0.13 16.22
C GLY A 61 8.11 0.59 15.26
N SER A 62 6.88 0.82 15.70
CA SER A 62 5.88 1.56 14.92
C SER A 62 6.28 3.03 14.78
N VAL A 63 5.95 3.64 13.63
CA VAL A 63 6.07 5.10 13.43
C VAL A 63 5.19 5.86 14.42
N ILE A 64 4.07 5.27 14.86
CA ILE A 64 3.18 5.87 15.87
C ILE A 64 3.85 5.92 17.25
N ASP A 65 4.70 4.94 17.57
CA ASP A 65 5.43 4.90 18.85
C ASP A 65 6.66 5.83 18.86
N ALA A 66 7.02 6.37 17.68
CA ALA A 66 8.22 7.18 17.48
C ALA A 66 7.97 8.70 17.56
N VAL A 67 6.71 9.15 17.61
CA VAL A 67 6.27 10.56 17.56
C VAL A 67 5.55 10.94 18.85
#